data_AF-A0A522ACJ6-F1
#
_entry.id   AF-A0A522ACJ6-F1
#
_cell.length_a   1.000
_cell.length_b   1.000
_cell.length_c   1.000
_cell.angle_alpha   90.00
_cell.angle_beta   90.00
_cell.angle_gamma   90.00
#
_symmetry.space_group_name_H-M   'P 1'
#
loop_
_entity.id
_entity.type
_entity.pdbx_description
1 polymer ?
#
loop_
_entity_poly.entity_id
_entity_poly.type
_entity_poly.pdbx_seq_one_letter_code
_entity_poly.pdbx_strand_id
1 'polypeptide(L)'
;KHLKFSGPRIDRLKTDTLINGQLYRADAIRHGMGEEEIAHVNRLYRRRTMPEWGLMEWVADTCNRFKVDVLLIEAKASGISAAQELQNRYGLQDWSIQLCPVKGDKVARALAVQPTFSQLMVFAPDRSWADMVIEEMEMFPKHKYDDLTDSATQAMKYFRDTGLAKTDDELHASAVENVTHRPRRMSRPLYPV
;
A
#
# COMPACT_ATOMS: atom_id res chain seq x y z
N LYS A 1 -8.92 -30.89 -39.71
CA LYS A 1 -9.24 -31.44 -38.36
C LYS A 1 -9.05 -30.30 -37.36
N HIS A 2 -10.12 -29.56 -37.06
CA HIS A 2 -10.10 -28.37 -36.18
C HIS A 2 -10.32 -28.81 -34.73
N LEU A 3 -9.36 -28.54 -33.84
CA LEU A 3 -9.60 -28.58 -32.40
C LEU A 3 -10.36 -27.32 -31.99
N LYS A 4 -11.61 -27.49 -31.58
CA LYS A 4 -12.39 -26.45 -30.89
C LYS A 4 -12.02 -26.51 -29.41
N PHE A 5 -11.27 -25.53 -28.92
CA PHE A 5 -11.17 -25.28 -27.48
C PHE A 5 -12.46 -24.62 -27.01
N SER A 6 -13.33 -25.42 -26.39
CA SER A 6 -14.52 -24.96 -25.67
C SER A 6 -14.10 -24.58 -24.25
N GLY A 7 -13.50 -23.40 -24.08
CA GLY A 7 -13.44 -22.75 -22.78
C GLY A 7 -14.84 -22.29 -22.36
N PRO A 8 -15.16 -22.25 -21.06
CA PRO A 8 -16.44 -21.71 -20.60
C PRO A 8 -16.58 -20.26 -21.07
N ARG A 9 -17.63 -20.03 -21.88
CA ARG A 9 -17.99 -18.72 -22.43
C ARG A 9 -18.27 -17.78 -21.26
N ILE A 10 -17.51 -16.68 -21.18
CA ILE A 10 -17.61 -15.62 -20.17
C ILE A 10 -18.90 -14.82 -20.43
N ASP A 11 -20.06 -15.47 -20.29
CA ASP A 11 -21.37 -14.84 -20.40
C ASP A 11 -21.96 -14.67 -18.99
N ARG A 12 -22.06 -13.40 -18.56
CA ARG A 12 -22.70 -12.86 -17.34
C ARG A 12 -21.93 -12.91 -16.00
N LEU A 13 -20.75 -12.28 -15.93
CA LEU A 13 -20.15 -11.83 -14.67
C LEU A 13 -20.50 -10.35 -14.38
N LYS A 14 -21.80 -10.00 -14.35
CA LYS A 14 -22.28 -8.63 -14.08
C LYS A 14 -22.88 -8.45 -12.68
N THR A 15 -22.52 -9.29 -11.71
CA THR A 15 -23.17 -9.27 -10.39
C THR A 15 -22.17 -9.50 -9.26
N ASP A 16 -21.04 -8.81 -9.29
CA ASP A 16 -20.15 -8.75 -8.14
C ASP A 16 -20.38 -7.41 -7.43
N THR A 17 -20.65 -7.44 -6.13
CA THR A 17 -20.88 -6.26 -5.30
C THR A 17 -19.73 -6.15 -4.31
N LEU A 18 -19.17 -4.95 -4.19
CA LEU A 18 -18.13 -4.63 -3.22
C LEU A 18 -18.78 -4.17 -1.91
N ILE A 19 -18.46 -4.84 -0.81
CA ILE A 19 -18.79 -4.40 0.55
C ILE A 19 -17.51 -4.51 1.38
N ASN A 20 -17.10 -3.44 2.08
CA ASN A 20 -15.89 -3.42 2.93
C ASN A 20 -14.64 -4.00 2.24
N GLY A 21 -14.44 -3.62 0.99
CA GLY A 21 -13.34 -4.07 0.15
C GLY A 21 -13.35 -5.55 -0.30
N GLN A 22 -14.36 -6.35 0.04
CA GLN A 22 -14.44 -7.75 -0.40
C GLN A 22 -15.36 -7.93 -1.61
N LEU A 23 -14.92 -8.75 -2.57
CA LEU A 23 -15.68 -9.09 -3.77
C LEU A 23 -16.71 -10.17 -3.42
N TYR A 24 -17.97 -9.78 -3.30
CA TYR A 24 -19.08 -10.70 -3.06
C TYR A 24 -19.84 -10.98 -4.34
N ARG A 25 -20.30 -12.23 -4.51
CA ARG A 25 -21.42 -12.48 -5.44
C ARG A 25 -22.64 -11.72 -4.94
N ALA A 26 -23.25 -10.87 -5.78
CA ALA A 26 -24.45 -10.10 -5.42
C ALA A 26 -25.65 -10.99 -5.02
N ASP A 27 -25.62 -12.28 -5.38
CA ASP A 27 -26.63 -13.26 -4.99
C ASP A 27 -26.49 -13.71 -3.53
N ALA A 28 -25.27 -13.71 -2.98
CA ALA A 28 -24.98 -14.07 -1.59
C ALA A 28 -25.54 -13.02 -0.61
N ILE A 29 -25.42 -11.74 -0.95
CA ILE A 29 -25.85 -10.63 -0.09
C ILE A 29 -27.38 -10.53 -0.01
N ARG A 30 -28.11 -10.86 -1.08
CA ARG A 30 -29.58 -10.80 -1.12
C ARG A 30 -30.27 -11.75 -0.12
N HIS A 31 -29.56 -12.71 0.45
CA HIS A 31 -30.10 -13.72 1.37
C HIS A 31 -29.75 -13.54 2.86
N GLY A 32 -29.04 -12.47 3.25
CA GLY A 32 -28.74 -12.23 4.67
C GLY A 32 -27.83 -13.29 5.30
N MET A 33 -26.81 -13.73 4.55
CA MET A 33 -25.84 -14.73 5.01
C MET A 33 -25.03 -14.27 6.24
N GLY A 34 -24.72 -15.21 7.14
CA GLY A 34 -23.85 -14.96 8.29
C GLY A 34 -22.38 -14.81 7.93
N GLU A 35 -21.58 -14.23 8.83
CA GLU A 35 -20.14 -13.94 8.61
C GLU A 35 -19.31 -15.18 8.25
N GLU A 36 -19.58 -16.33 8.88
CA GLU A 36 -18.86 -17.58 8.58
C GLU A 36 -19.16 -18.10 7.17
N GLU A 37 -20.40 -17.96 6.73
CA GLU A 37 -20.85 -18.39 5.41
C GLU A 37 -20.25 -17.50 4.32
N ILE A 38 -20.20 -16.19 4.58
CA ILE A 38 -19.44 -15.20 3.81
C ILE A 38 -17.96 -15.59 3.68
N ALA A 39 -17.30 -15.90 4.80
CA ALA A 39 -15.90 -16.29 4.81
C ALA A 39 -15.66 -17.60 4.04
N HIS A 40 -16.60 -18.54 4.11
CA HIS A 40 -16.55 -19.79 3.37
C HIS A 40 -16.69 -19.57 1.85
N VAL A 41 -17.69 -18.79 1.41
CA VAL A 41 -17.89 -18.46 0.00
C VAL A 41 -16.69 -17.70 -0.57
N ASN A 42 -16.15 -16.74 0.17
CA ASN A 42 -14.95 -16.00 -0.23
C ASN A 42 -13.74 -16.94 -0.37
N ARG A 43 -13.56 -17.89 0.54
CA ARG A 43 -12.50 -18.91 0.46
C ARG A 43 -12.62 -19.78 -0.80
N LEU A 44 -13.83 -20.24 -1.12
CA LEU A 44 -14.09 -21.05 -2.31
C LEU A 44 -13.89 -20.26 -3.60
N TYR A 45 -14.37 -19.01 -3.63
CA TYR A 45 -14.17 -18.10 -4.75
C TYR A 45 -12.67 -17.93 -5.03
N ARG A 46 -11.90 -17.54 -4.00
CA ARG A 46 -10.44 -17.36 -4.11
C ARG A 46 -9.77 -18.60 -4.66
N ARG A 47 -10.03 -19.78 -4.10
CA ARG A 47 -9.44 -21.05 -4.57
C ARG A 47 -9.71 -21.31 -6.05
N ARG A 48 -10.89 -20.94 -6.56
CA ARG A 48 -11.27 -21.16 -7.96
C ARG A 48 -10.62 -20.16 -8.90
N THR A 49 -10.49 -18.90 -8.50
CA THR A 49 -10.04 -17.82 -9.40
C THR A 49 -8.54 -17.55 -9.31
N MET A 50 -7.90 -17.84 -8.17
CA MET A 50 -6.46 -17.62 -7.94
C MET A 50 -5.53 -18.14 -9.05
N PRO A 51 -5.77 -19.31 -9.68
CA PRO A 51 -4.92 -19.78 -10.77
C PRO A 51 -4.90 -18.86 -12.00
N GLU A 52 -5.96 -18.09 -12.22
CA GLU A 52 -6.14 -17.19 -13.36
C GLU A 52 -5.87 -15.72 -13.01
N TRP A 53 -5.46 -15.44 -11.76
CA TRP A 53 -5.22 -14.08 -11.29
C TRP A 53 -3.98 -13.46 -11.92
N GLY A 54 -4.15 -12.22 -12.40
CA GLY A 54 -3.05 -11.35 -12.77
C GLY A 54 -2.57 -10.51 -11.60
N LEU A 55 -1.61 -9.61 -11.89
CA LEU A 55 -1.02 -8.71 -10.90
C LEU A 55 -2.07 -7.88 -10.15
N MET A 56 -3.08 -7.35 -10.85
CA MET A 56 -4.07 -6.45 -10.25
C MET A 56 -4.94 -7.17 -9.23
N GLU A 57 -5.36 -8.40 -9.54
CA GLU A 57 -6.15 -9.25 -8.63
C GLU A 57 -5.33 -9.64 -7.39
N TRP A 58 -4.04 -9.98 -7.57
CA TRP A 58 -3.14 -10.28 -6.46
C TRP A 58 -2.90 -9.08 -5.55
N VAL A 59 -2.69 -7.89 -6.12
CA VAL A 59 -2.50 -6.64 -5.36
C VAL A 59 -3.77 -6.32 -4.56
N ALA A 60 -4.94 -6.36 -5.19
CA ALA A 60 -6.20 -6.09 -4.50
C ALA A 60 -6.47 -7.10 -3.36
N ASP A 61 -6.28 -8.40 -3.61
CA ASP A 61 -6.42 -9.44 -2.58
C ASP A 61 -5.45 -9.22 -1.41
N THR A 62 -4.21 -8.85 -1.70
CA THR A 62 -3.20 -8.54 -0.68
C THR A 62 -3.59 -7.32 0.14
N CYS A 63 -4.01 -6.23 -0.49
CA CYS A 63 -4.45 -5.02 0.21
C CYS A 63 -5.62 -5.32 1.16
N ASN A 64 -6.60 -6.10 0.70
CA ASN A 64 -7.76 -6.47 1.49
C ASN A 64 -7.41 -7.41 2.66
N ARG A 65 -6.52 -8.39 2.42
CA ARG A 65 -6.06 -9.31 3.47
C ARG A 65 -5.31 -8.61 4.59
N PHE A 66 -4.45 -7.65 4.24
CA PHE A 66 -3.63 -6.92 5.20
C PHE A 66 -4.31 -5.66 5.72
N LYS A 67 -5.54 -5.34 5.26
CA LYS A 67 -6.27 -4.12 5.61
C LYS A 67 -5.40 -2.87 5.40
N VAL A 68 -4.80 -2.79 4.23
CA VAL A 68 -3.97 -1.65 3.83
C VAL A 68 -4.83 -0.39 3.80
N ASP A 69 -4.32 0.75 4.26
CA ASP A 69 -4.99 2.06 4.10
C ASP A 69 -4.55 2.76 2.80
N VAL A 70 -3.25 2.66 2.49
CA VAL A 70 -2.62 3.33 1.35
C VAL A 70 -1.65 2.37 0.65
N LEU A 71 -1.92 2.10 -0.63
CA LEU A 71 -1.03 1.38 -1.53
C LEU A 71 -0.08 2.38 -2.21
N LEU A 72 1.20 2.30 -1.88
CA LEU A 72 2.24 3.11 -2.51
C LEU A 72 2.70 2.43 -3.80
N ILE A 73 2.75 3.19 -4.89
CA ILE A 73 3.23 2.71 -6.19
C ILE A 73 4.27 3.69 -6.72
N GLU A 74 5.42 3.18 -7.15
CA GLU A 74 6.43 4.00 -7.81
C GLU A 74 5.87 4.67 -9.08
N ALA A 75 6.02 5.99 -9.17
CA ALA A 75 5.55 6.76 -10.33
C ALA A 75 6.52 6.69 -11.52
N LYS A 76 6.82 5.47 -11.99
CA LYS A 76 7.75 5.23 -13.10
C LYS A 76 7.29 4.07 -13.98
N ALA A 77 7.50 4.21 -15.29
CA ALA A 77 7.28 3.18 -16.30
C ALA A 77 5.91 2.47 -16.12
N SER A 78 5.92 1.15 -15.91
CA SER A 78 4.73 0.33 -15.75
C SER A 78 3.92 0.63 -14.48
N GLY A 79 4.52 1.26 -13.46
CA GLY A 79 3.84 1.60 -12.21
C GLY A 79 2.68 2.59 -12.41
N ILE A 80 2.84 3.55 -13.34
CA ILE A 80 1.78 4.52 -13.66
C ILE A 80 0.58 3.81 -14.29
N SER A 81 0.82 2.91 -15.26
CA SER A 81 -0.24 2.13 -15.90
C SER A 81 -0.92 1.18 -14.92
N ALA A 82 -0.16 0.56 -14.01
CA ALA A 82 -0.70 -0.31 -12.96
C ALA A 82 -1.60 0.47 -11.99
N ALA A 83 -1.18 1.65 -11.54
CA ALA A 83 -1.98 2.51 -10.68
C ALA A 83 -3.29 2.95 -11.35
N GLN A 84 -3.26 3.31 -12.63
CA GLN A 84 -4.45 3.66 -13.40
C GLN A 84 -5.42 2.47 -13.50
N GLU A 85 -4.91 1.27 -13.78
CA GLU A 85 -5.75 0.08 -13.90
C GLU A 85 -6.35 -0.34 -12.55
N LEU A 86 -5.56 -0.27 -11.47
CA LEU A 86 -6.07 -0.48 -10.11
C LEU A 86 -7.14 0.54 -9.75
N GLN A 87 -6.94 1.83 -10.07
CA GLN A 87 -7.95 2.86 -9.83
C GLN A 87 -9.24 2.61 -10.63
N ASN A 88 -9.12 2.15 -11.88
CA ASN A 88 -10.28 1.84 -12.73
C ASN A 88 -11.09 0.65 -12.22
N ARG A 89 -10.43 -0.43 -11.79
CA ARG A 89 -11.09 -1.67 -11.34
C ARG A 89 -11.51 -1.64 -9.88
N TYR A 90 -10.71 -0.98 -9.05
CA TYR A 90 -10.74 -1.07 -7.59
C TYR A 90 -10.83 0.31 -6.91
N GLY A 91 -11.21 1.37 -7.63
CA GLY A 91 -11.32 2.72 -7.08
C GLY A 91 -12.40 2.94 -6.01
N LEU A 92 -13.25 1.94 -5.75
CA LEU A 92 -14.28 1.93 -4.70
C LEU A 92 -13.90 1.08 -3.49
N GLN A 93 -12.66 0.61 -3.40
CA GLN A 93 -12.15 -0.13 -2.25
C GLN A 93 -11.88 0.82 -1.06
N ASP A 94 -11.73 0.24 0.13
CA ASP A 94 -11.47 1.00 1.36
C ASP A 94 -10.03 1.54 1.44
N TRP A 95 -9.16 1.11 0.54
CA TRP A 95 -7.77 1.54 0.45
C TRP A 95 -7.54 2.49 -0.71
N SER A 96 -6.62 3.44 -0.51
CA SER A 96 -6.27 4.46 -1.50
C SER A 96 -4.99 4.10 -2.25
N ILE A 97 -4.83 4.63 -3.46
CA ILE A 97 -3.60 4.46 -4.26
C ILE A 97 -2.84 5.78 -4.25
N GLN A 98 -1.55 5.72 -3.92
CA GLN A 98 -0.67 6.87 -3.94
C GLN A 98 0.55 6.62 -4.83
N LEU A 99 0.67 7.43 -5.89
CA LEU A 99 1.85 7.45 -6.74
C LEU A 99 2.97 8.22 -6.06
N CYS A 100 4.11 7.56 -5.86
CA CYS A 100 5.29 8.12 -5.21
C CYS A 100 6.36 8.45 -6.27
N PRO A 101 6.67 9.73 -6.50
CA PRO A 101 7.73 10.11 -7.42
C PRO A 101 9.10 9.74 -6.83
N VAL A 102 9.95 9.12 -7.64
CA VAL A 102 11.34 8.86 -7.26
C VAL A 102 12.15 10.12 -7.44
N LYS A 103 12.87 10.51 -6.38
CA LYS A 103 13.79 11.65 -6.38
C LYS A 103 15.12 11.22 -5.77
N GLY A 104 16.20 11.56 -6.46
CA GLY A 104 17.57 11.25 -6.02
C GLY A 104 17.98 9.80 -6.24
N ASP A 105 19.25 9.54 -5.94
CA ASP A 105 19.87 8.22 -6.13
C ASP A 105 19.38 7.21 -5.10
N LYS A 106 19.38 5.91 -5.47
CA LYS A 106 18.87 4.82 -4.61
C LYS A 106 19.55 4.81 -3.24
N VAL A 107 20.88 4.99 -3.20
CA VAL A 107 21.66 5.02 -1.96
C VAL A 107 21.26 6.16 -1.05
N ALA A 108 21.07 7.36 -1.60
CA ALA A 108 20.65 8.52 -0.83
C ALA A 108 19.25 8.29 -0.22
N ARG A 109 18.33 7.65 -0.95
CA ARG A 109 16.99 7.30 -0.44
C ARG A 109 17.05 6.29 0.70
N ALA A 110 17.89 5.26 0.60
CA ALA A 110 18.07 4.28 1.67
C ALA A 110 18.69 4.91 2.93
N LEU A 111 19.72 5.75 2.76
CA LEU A 111 20.35 6.46 3.88
C LEU A 111 19.39 7.43 4.58
N ALA A 112 18.47 8.06 3.84
CA ALA A 112 17.51 8.99 4.41
C ALA A 112 16.55 8.34 5.44
N VAL A 113 16.31 7.03 5.33
CA VAL A 113 15.42 6.29 6.25
C VAL A 113 16.18 5.53 7.34
N GLN A 114 17.52 5.43 7.24
CA GLN A 114 18.38 4.77 8.22
C GLN A 114 18.12 5.20 9.68
N PRO A 115 17.89 6.50 10.00
CA PRO A 115 17.63 6.90 11.39
C PRO A 115 16.45 6.14 12.01
N THR A 116 15.42 5.84 11.20
CA THR A 116 14.22 5.14 11.67
C THR A 116 14.53 3.71 12.12
N PHE A 117 15.45 3.04 11.42
CA PHE A 117 15.92 1.72 11.80
C PHE A 117 16.84 1.78 13.03
N SER A 118 17.79 2.72 13.07
CA SER A 118 18.73 2.84 14.19
C SER A 118 18.07 3.19 15.53
N GLN A 119 16.89 3.81 15.48
CA GLN A 119 16.10 4.19 16.66
C GLN A 119 15.10 3.10 17.08
N LEU A 120 15.20 1.90 16.50
CA LEU A 120 14.35 0.75 16.85
C LEU A 120 12.85 0.99 16.62
N MET A 121 12.48 1.91 15.71
CA MET A 121 11.07 2.15 15.35
C MET A 121 10.50 1.09 14.41
N VAL A 122 11.34 0.22 13.85
CA VAL A 122 10.94 -0.81 12.90
C VAL A 122 11.08 -2.19 13.56
N PHE A 123 10.00 -2.96 13.54
CA PHE A 123 9.96 -4.34 14.01
C PHE A 123 9.91 -5.31 12.83
N ALA A 124 10.76 -6.33 12.84
CA ALA A 124 10.71 -7.45 11.90
C ALA A 124 10.09 -8.68 12.58
N PRO A 125 9.02 -9.27 12.03
CA PRO A 125 8.45 -10.50 12.58
C PRO A 125 9.32 -11.72 12.22
N ASP A 126 9.27 -12.76 13.05
CA ASP A 126 9.93 -14.05 12.80
C ASP A 126 9.24 -14.81 11.64
N ARG A 127 9.59 -14.45 10.41
CA ARG A 127 9.00 -14.95 9.16
C ARG A 127 10.06 -14.95 8.07
N SER A 128 10.06 -15.98 7.25
CA SER A 128 11.04 -16.14 6.16
C SER A 128 11.07 -14.97 5.17
N TRP A 129 9.93 -14.32 4.91
CA TRP A 129 9.89 -13.15 4.03
C TRP A 129 10.55 -11.91 4.68
N ALA A 130 10.55 -11.82 6.01
CA ALA A 130 11.20 -10.73 6.71
C ALA A 130 12.73 -10.89 6.65
N ASP A 131 13.22 -12.12 6.81
CA ASP A 131 14.63 -12.46 6.63
C ASP A 131 15.11 -12.09 5.23
N MET A 132 14.32 -12.40 4.19
CA MET A 132 14.63 -12.00 2.81
C MET A 132 14.78 -10.48 2.65
N VAL A 133 13.94 -9.68 3.30
CA VAL A 133 14.03 -8.21 3.25
C VAL A 133 15.29 -7.74 3.97
N ILE A 134 15.60 -8.31 5.14
CA ILE A 134 16.81 -7.96 5.92
C ILE A 134 18.08 -8.29 5.13
N GLU A 135 18.17 -9.49 4.56
CA GLU A 135 19.30 -9.94 3.75
C GLU A 135 19.53 -9.03 2.54
N GLU A 136 18.46 -8.66 1.83
CA GLU A 136 18.59 -7.76 0.68
C GLU A 136 19.05 -6.36 1.10
N MET A 137 18.51 -5.84 2.20
CA MET A 137 18.90 -4.53 2.75
C MET A 137 20.35 -4.53 3.26
N GLU A 138 20.85 -5.63 3.81
CA GLU A 138 22.24 -5.79 4.26
C GLU A 138 23.22 -5.78 3.08
N MET A 139 22.84 -6.41 1.96
CA MET A 139 23.70 -6.51 0.76
C MET A 139 23.64 -5.28 -0.15
N PHE A 140 22.68 -4.37 0.07
CA PHE A 140 22.53 -3.14 -0.67
C PHE A 140 23.75 -2.20 -0.48
N PRO A 141 24.28 -1.52 -1.53
CA PRO A 141 23.75 -1.38 -2.89
C PRO A 141 24.39 -2.33 -3.92
N LYS A 142 25.15 -3.34 -3.50
CA LYS A 142 25.98 -4.14 -4.41
C LYS A 142 25.27 -5.41 -4.92
N HIS A 143 24.14 -5.75 -4.32
CA HIS A 143 23.35 -6.92 -4.71
C HIS A 143 22.71 -6.75 -6.09
N LYS A 144 22.37 -7.88 -6.74
CA LYS A 144 21.72 -7.87 -8.07
C LYS A 144 20.27 -7.41 -8.02
N TYR A 145 19.59 -7.72 -6.92
CA TYR A 145 18.20 -7.40 -6.66
C TYR A 145 18.13 -6.34 -5.57
N ASP A 146 17.28 -5.34 -5.78
CA ASP A 146 17.06 -4.22 -4.85
C ASP A 146 15.58 -3.82 -4.72
N ASP A 147 14.67 -4.64 -5.24
CA ASP A 147 13.22 -4.36 -5.27
C ASP A 147 12.61 -4.35 -3.85
N LEU A 148 13.04 -5.23 -2.94
CA LEU A 148 12.58 -5.25 -1.55
C LEU A 148 13.13 -4.04 -0.79
N THR A 149 14.40 -3.71 -1.03
CA THR A 149 15.03 -2.53 -0.44
C THR A 149 14.35 -1.23 -0.90
N ASP A 150 14.05 -1.10 -2.19
CA ASP A 150 13.34 0.05 -2.75
C ASP A 150 11.92 0.15 -2.16
N SER A 151 11.21 -0.97 -2.04
CA SER A 151 9.86 -1.01 -1.44
C SER A 151 9.87 -0.63 0.04
N ALA A 152 10.77 -1.21 0.83
CA ALA A 152 10.88 -0.93 2.26
C ALA A 152 11.27 0.53 2.52
N THR A 153 12.27 1.06 1.79
CA THR A 153 12.72 2.44 1.96
C THR A 153 11.66 3.44 1.51
N GLN A 154 10.87 3.14 0.47
CA GLN A 154 9.74 3.97 0.05
C GLN A 154 8.64 4.02 1.12
N ALA A 155 8.28 2.88 1.70
CA ALA A 155 7.31 2.82 2.80
C ALA A 155 7.79 3.62 4.03
N MET A 156 9.04 3.45 4.42
CA MET A 156 9.60 4.19 5.56
C MET A 156 9.65 5.70 5.31
N LYS A 157 9.98 6.12 4.08
CA LYS A 157 9.94 7.53 3.70
C LYS A 157 8.51 8.08 3.82
N TYR A 158 7.52 7.32 3.35
CA TYR A 158 6.12 7.72 3.45
C TYR A 158 5.69 7.93 4.90
N PHE A 159 6.05 7.02 5.81
CA PHE A 159 5.73 7.17 7.24
C PHE A 159 6.41 8.40 7.87
N ARG A 160 7.64 8.71 7.48
CA ARG A 160 8.35 9.93 7.93
C ARG A 160 7.68 11.20 7.40
N ASP A 161 7.41 11.26 6.08
CA ASP A 161 6.84 12.43 5.42
C ASP A 161 5.42 12.78 5.92
N THR A 162 4.63 11.76 6.26
CA THR A 162 3.25 11.91 6.75
C THR A 162 3.19 12.13 8.27
N GLY A 163 4.33 12.04 8.96
CA GLY A 163 4.40 12.18 10.41
C GLY A 163 3.86 10.98 11.19
N LEU A 164 3.73 9.81 10.56
CA LEU A 164 3.38 8.55 11.20
C LEU A 164 4.55 7.93 11.98
N ALA A 165 5.80 8.23 11.58
CA ALA A 165 7.02 7.76 12.24
C ALA A 165 7.85 8.94 12.77
N LYS A 166 7.30 9.73 13.71
CA LYS A 166 8.02 10.82 14.36
C LYS A 166 9.01 10.28 15.39
N THR A 167 10.19 10.89 15.48
CA THR A 167 11.16 10.55 16.52
C THR A 167 10.74 11.13 17.86
N ASP A 168 11.26 10.59 18.96
CA ASP A 168 11.00 11.12 20.31
C ASP A 168 11.42 12.58 20.44
N ASP A 169 12.54 12.96 19.83
CA ASP A 169 13.03 14.34 19.80
C ASP A 169 12.06 15.27 19.05
N GLU A 170 11.50 14.83 17.92
CA GLU A 170 10.50 15.59 17.16
C GLU A 170 9.19 15.74 17.92
N LEU A 171 8.76 14.67 18.60
CA LEU A 171 7.59 14.69 19.48
C LEU A 171 7.80 15.68 20.63
N HIS A 172 8.94 15.61 21.31
CA HIS A 172 9.30 16.52 22.39
C HIS A 172 9.37 17.98 21.91
N ALA A 173 10.04 18.24 20.80
CA ALA A 173 10.13 19.57 20.21
C ALA A 173 8.75 20.12 19.84
N SER A 174 7.87 19.30 19.27
CA SER A 174 6.50 19.70 18.93
C SER A 174 5.66 20.00 20.18
N ALA A 175 5.84 19.23 21.27
CA ALA A 175 5.17 19.47 22.54
C ALA A 175 5.60 20.80 23.16
N VAL A 176 6.92 21.10 23.14
CA VAL A 176 7.45 22.39 23.59
C VAL A 176 6.91 23.53 22.72
N GLU A 177 6.94 23.38 21.39
CA GLU A 177 6.44 24.40 20.47
C GLU A 177 4.96 24.74 20.72
N ASN A 178 4.12 23.73 20.95
CA ASN A 178 2.70 23.90 21.25
C ASN A 178 2.45 24.65 22.57
N VAL A 179 3.34 24.52 23.56
CA VAL A 179 3.25 25.24 24.84
C VAL A 179 3.82 26.66 24.72
N THR A 180 4.82 26.86 23.86
CA THR A 180 5.40 28.19 23.64
C THR A 180 4.46 29.08 22.82
N HIS A 181 3.77 30.01 23.48
CA HIS A 181 3.01 31.05 22.79
C HIS A 181 3.94 31.92 21.94
N ARG A 182 3.87 31.80 20.61
CA ARG A 182 4.53 32.73 19.70
C ARG A 182 3.76 34.06 19.69
N PRO A 183 4.37 35.20 20.07
CA PRO A 183 3.70 36.48 19.93
C PRO A 183 3.32 36.68 18.46
N ARG A 184 2.07 37.06 18.21
CA ARG A 184 1.57 37.36 16.86
C ARG A 184 2.51 38.39 16.25
N ARG A 185 3.27 38.02 15.21
CA ARG A 185 4.09 38.99 14.47
C ARG A 185 3.13 40.11 14.06
N MET A 186 3.34 41.33 14.56
CA MET A 186 2.58 42.49 14.10
C MET A 186 2.74 42.53 12.59
N SER A 187 1.66 42.25 11.85
CA SER A 187 1.64 42.46 10.42
C SER A 187 1.94 43.93 10.18
N ARG A 188 2.81 44.25 9.22
CA ARG A 188 2.94 45.63 8.72
C ARG A 188 1.52 46.18 8.52
N PRO A 189 1.22 47.40 8.99
CA PRO A 189 -0.10 47.97 8.79
C PRO A 189 -0.45 47.90 7.30
N LEU A 190 -1.69 47.48 7.01
CA LEU A 190 -2.18 47.26 5.64
C LEU A 190 -2.11 48.54 4.79
N TYR A 191 -2.00 49.68 5.45
CA TYR A 191 -1.80 50.98 4.84
C TYR A 191 -0.49 51.61 5.31
N PRO A 192 0.28 52.24 4.40
CA PRO A 192 1.40 53.06 4.79
C PRO A 192 0.90 54.26 5.61
N VAL A 193 1.62 54.56 6.69
CA VAL A 193 1.48 55.78 7.48
C VAL A 193 2.16 56.96 6.78
#